data_AF-A0A813KH26-F1
#
_entry.id   AF-A0A813KH26-F1
#
_cell.length_a   1.000
_cell.length_b   1.000
_cell.length_c   1.000
_cell.angle_alpha   90.00
_cell.angle_beta   90.00
_cell.angle_gamma   90.00
#
_symmetry.space_group_name_H-M   'P 1'
#
loop_
_entity.id
_entity.type
_entity.pdbx_description
1 polymer ?
#
loop_
_entity_poly.entity_id
_entity_poly.type
_entity_poly.pdbx_seq_one_letter_code
_entity_poly.pdbx_strand_id
1 'polypeptide(L)'
;MTASGAGTFQTGTGSVTLSGDTTISGAGTFTTGSGVVQLNGDTTVGPSAAKTFTVGKSGTAGATSLFGALTVGDSGNNAATTLVGSFVPFVTGTGDISLNGDTTVGPSAVRTFTVGAAGAAGATTLFGALTVGDVSNPAATAVYGTFLQTGAYTFGTGTGTISLNGDTTVASAKNLHMTASGTGTFQTGAGSVTLSGDTSISGAGTFTTGSGDVQLNGDTTVGPSAAKTFTVGASGTAGAATLYGGLTVDSGITLSAGAFDASSSTGAFTTSSGTVTLSGNTAISGAKFVTGTGDISLNGDTTVGPSAVRTFTVGASGIAGAATLYGGLTVDSGITLSAGAFDASSSTDAFTTSSGTVTLSGNTAISGAKTFVTGTGDISLNGDTTLVGSFAQSGVNTFATGTGTVQINGATTIASGKTFTALDA
;
A
#
# COMPACT_ATOMS: atom_id res chain seq x y z
N MET A 1 100.56 -5.44 15.68
CA MET A 1 101.22 -4.81 16.86
C MET A 1 100.42 -5.20 18.11
N THR A 2 101.03 -5.75 19.15
CA THR A 2 100.35 -6.19 20.38
C THR A 2 100.71 -5.29 21.55
N ALA A 3 99.78 -4.46 22.00
CA ALA A 3 99.85 -3.83 23.31
C ALA A 3 99.17 -4.78 24.32
N SER A 4 99.95 -5.37 25.22
CA SER A 4 99.46 -6.23 26.29
C SER A 4 99.73 -5.57 27.65
N GLY A 5 98.71 -4.94 28.23
CA GLY A 5 98.78 -4.23 29.50
C GLY A 5 97.80 -3.07 29.58
N ALA A 6 97.38 -2.67 30.79
CA ALA A 6 96.51 -1.51 30.99
C ALA A 6 97.28 -0.22 30.68
N GLY A 7 97.03 0.37 29.51
CA GLY A 7 97.66 1.62 29.07
C GLY A 7 97.00 2.18 27.82
N THR A 8 97.12 3.49 27.61
CA THR A 8 96.58 4.20 26.45
C THR A 8 97.61 4.21 25.32
N PHE A 9 97.29 3.62 24.18
CA PHE A 9 98.09 3.80 22.97
C PHE A 9 97.56 5.00 22.20
N GLN A 10 98.38 6.05 22.09
CA GLN A 10 98.06 7.28 21.36
C GLN A 10 99.01 7.42 20.18
N THR A 11 98.45 7.72 19.02
CA THR A 11 99.21 8.10 17.83
C THR A 11 99.18 9.62 17.67
N GLY A 12 100.22 10.22 17.10
CA GLY A 12 100.25 11.66 16.81
C GLY A 12 99.16 12.11 15.82
N THR A 13 99.13 13.41 15.50
CA THR A 13 98.14 14.05 14.62
C THR A 13 98.33 13.78 13.12
N GLY A 14 99.42 13.10 12.72
CA GLY A 14 99.70 12.72 11.33
C GLY A 14 98.94 11.47 10.86
N SER A 15 99.07 11.13 9.58
CA SER A 15 98.54 9.87 9.04
C SER A 15 99.21 8.67 9.69
N VAL A 16 98.41 7.72 10.15
CA VAL A 16 98.89 6.50 10.80
C VAL A 16 98.43 5.31 10.00
N THR A 17 99.40 4.53 9.51
CA THR A 17 99.15 3.30 8.74
C THR A 17 99.74 2.12 9.51
N LEU A 18 98.87 1.19 9.90
CA LEU A 18 99.25 -0.06 10.55
C LEU A 18 98.98 -1.20 9.55
N SER A 19 100.03 -1.71 8.93
CA SER A 19 99.94 -2.66 7.80
C SER A 19 99.90 -4.14 8.22
N GLY A 20 99.17 -4.46 9.29
CA GLY A 20 98.98 -5.83 9.76
C GLY A 20 97.97 -5.93 10.90
N ASP A 21 97.69 -7.16 11.35
CA ASP A 21 96.70 -7.42 12.40
C ASP A 21 96.99 -6.59 13.65
N THR A 22 95.94 -5.92 14.11
CA THR A 22 96.00 -5.02 15.27
C THR A 22 95.04 -5.55 16.33
N THR A 23 95.62 -6.08 17.41
CA THR A 23 94.87 -6.64 18.54
C THR A 23 94.98 -5.71 19.74
N ILE A 24 93.85 -5.27 20.27
CA ILE A 24 93.79 -4.48 21.51
C ILE A 24 93.31 -5.40 22.64
N SER A 25 94.26 -5.94 23.41
CA SER A 25 94.01 -6.82 24.57
C SER A 25 94.06 -6.04 25.89
N GLY A 26 93.34 -6.48 26.94
CA GLY A 26 93.29 -5.80 28.25
C GLY A 26 92.41 -4.51 28.28
N ALA A 27 92.31 -3.80 29.41
CA ALA A 27 91.38 -2.66 29.58
C ALA A 27 91.83 -1.33 28.91
N GLY A 28 92.55 -1.38 27.78
CA GLY A 28 93.11 -0.20 27.12
C GLY A 28 92.15 0.52 26.17
N THR A 29 92.27 1.85 26.11
CA THR A 29 91.64 2.71 25.10
C THR A 29 92.61 2.92 23.93
N PHE A 30 92.13 2.71 22.70
CA PHE A 30 92.86 3.07 21.49
C PHE A 30 92.27 4.34 20.93
N THR A 31 93.07 5.42 20.93
CA THR A 31 92.64 6.73 20.44
C THR A 31 93.58 7.15 19.32
N THR A 32 93.02 7.43 18.16
CA THR A 32 93.78 7.95 17.03
C THR A 32 93.67 9.47 16.97
N GLY A 33 94.67 10.11 16.36
CA GLY A 33 94.62 11.54 16.05
C GLY A 33 93.54 11.90 15.01
N SER A 34 93.47 13.17 14.63
CA SER A 34 92.52 13.70 13.63
C SER A 34 92.90 13.45 12.17
N GLY A 35 94.05 12.82 11.91
CA GLY A 35 94.52 12.47 10.56
C GLY A 35 93.82 11.22 9.98
N VAL A 36 94.12 10.89 8.73
CA VAL A 36 93.64 9.65 8.11
C VAL A 36 94.25 8.46 8.83
N VAL A 37 93.39 7.58 9.36
CA VAL A 37 93.78 6.33 10.00
C VAL A 37 93.39 5.19 9.07
N GLN A 38 94.38 4.42 8.63
CA GLN A 38 94.17 3.25 7.79
C GLN A 38 94.60 1.99 8.55
N LEU A 39 93.63 1.13 8.85
CA LEU A 39 93.84 -0.18 9.48
C LEU A 39 93.65 -1.25 8.40
N ASN A 40 94.74 -1.77 7.86
CA ASN A 40 94.72 -2.63 6.67
C ASN A 40 94.76 -4.13 7.03
N GLY A 41 94.23 -4.52 8.19
CA GLY A 41 94.17 -5.91 8.68
C GLY A 41 93.04 -6.11 9.68
N ASP A 42 92.84 -7.36 10.14
CA ASP A 42 91.77 -7.68 11.08
C ASP A 42 91.99 -6.91 12.39
N THR A 43 90.97 -6.15 12.79
CA THR A 43 90.99 -5.35 14.02
C THR A 43 90.05 -5.99 15.02
N THR A 44 90.63 -6.66 16.01
CA THR A 44 89.85 -7.32 17.08
C THR A 44 89.89 -6.49 18.36
N VAL A 45 88.71 -6.08 18.84
CA VAL A 45 88.51 -5.46 20.15
C VAL A 45 87.95 -6.54 21.08
N GLY A 46 88.77 -7.07 21.99
CA GLY A 46 88.38 -8.23 22.83
C GLY A 46 87.19 -7.96 23.78
N PRO A 47 86.54 -9.00 24.34
CA PRO A 47 85.18 -8.94 24.94
C PRO A 47 85.06 -8.28 26.34
N SER A 48 85.95 -7.38 26.74
CA SER A 48 85.91 -6.77 28.09
C SER A 48 84.92 -5.61 28.22
N ALA A 49 84.20 -5.54 29.34
CA ALA A 49 83.02 -4.69 29.62
C ALA A 49 83.17 -3.15 29.54
N ALA A 50 84.30 -2.60 29.11
CA ALA A 50 84.55 -1.15 29.12
C ALA A 50 85.52 -0.67 28.01
N LYS A 51 85.48 -1.29 26.83
CA LYS A 51 86.33 -0.87 25.71
C LYS A 51 85.57 0.08 24.79
N THR A 52 86.13 1.28 24.59
CA THR A 52 85.68 2.22 23.58
C THR A 52 86.67 2.21 22.42
N PHE A 53 86.21 1.83 21.23
CA PHE A 53 86.96 2.03 19.99
C PHE A 53 86.48 3.33 19.35
N THR A 54 87.30 4.39 19.47
CA THR A 54 86.96 5.70 18.93
C THR A 54 87.82 5.97 17.70
N VAL A 55 87.18 6.08 16.54
CA VAL A 55 87.85 6.54 15.30
C VAL A 55 87.49 8.02 15.09
N GLY A 56 88.50 8.88 15.17
CA GLY A 56 88.34 10.34 15.06
C GLY A 56 88.00 11.07 16.38
N LYS A 57 87.92 12.41 16.32
CA LYS A 57 87.63 13.29 17.48
C LYS A 57 86.22 13.88 17.36
N SER A 58 85.46 13.96 18.46
CA SER A 58 84.12 14.56 18.46
C SER A 58 84.16 16.00 17.92
N GLY A 59 83.33 16.30 16.92
CA GLY A 59 83.18 17.63 16.31
C GLY A 59 84.09 17.94 15.12
N THR A 60 85.03 17.06 14.74
CA THR A 60 85.99 17.27 13.62
C THR A 60 86.35 15.98 12.87
N ALA A 61 85.50 14.95 12.91
CA ALA A 61 85.82 13.67 12.30
C ALA A 61 85.68 13.73 10.76
N GLY A 62 86.73 13.31 10.06
CA GLY A 62 86.67 12.98 8.63
C GLY A 62 85.87 11.69 8.38
N ALA A 63 85.55 11.41 7.11
CA ALA A 63 84.84 10.20 6.73
C ALA A 63 85.60 8.94 7.19
N THR A 64 84.92 8.05 7.89
CA THR A 64 85.47 6.76 8.33
C THR A 64 84.90 5.67 7.41
N SER A 65 85.75 4.98 6.67
CA SER A 65 85.37 3.84 5.81
C SER A 65 85.85 2.55 6.45
N LEU A 66 84.94 1.63 6.74
CA LEU A 66 85.27 0.26 7.16
C LEU A 66 84.97 -0.68 6.00
N PHE A 67 85.93 -1.53 5.66
CA PHE A 67 85.76 -2.59 4.66
C PHE A 67 85.79 -3.94 5.38
N GLY A 68 84.85 -4.85 5.05
CA GLY A 68 84.72 -6.17 5.69
C GLY A 68 83.57 -6.25 6.70
N ALA A 69 83.47 -7.40 7.39
CA ALA A 69 82.44 -7.63 8.40
C ALA A 69 82.74 -6.82 9.67
N LEU A 70 81.80 -5.97 10.09
CA LEU A 70 81.85 -5.31 11.38
C LEU A 70 81.02 -6.11 12.38
N THR A 71 81.69 -6.73 13.35
CA THR A 71 81.03 -7.34 14.52
C THR A 71 81.27 -6.45 15.73
N VAL A 72 80.21 -5.88 16.30
CA VAL A 72 80.30 -5.09 17.54
C VAL A 72 79.58 -5.86 18.66
N GLY A 73 80.36 -6.36 19.61
CA GLY A 73 79.88 -7.25 20.67
C GLY A 73 79.89 -8.74 20.28
N ASP A 74 79.74 -9.62 21.27
CA ASP A 74 79.47 -11.05 21.07
C ASP A 74 78.01 -11.37 21.45
N SER A 75 77.54 -12.58 21.13
CA SER A 75 76.16 -13.00 21.42
C SER A 75 75.79 -13.05 22.90
N GLY A 76 76.76 -12.85 23.82
CA GLY A 76 76.55 -12.84 25.27
C GLY A 76 76.57 -11.45 25.90
N ASN A 77 76.88 -10.39 25.15
CA ASN A 77 77.08 -9.05 25.69
C ASN A 77 76.02 -8.06 25.19
N ASN A 78 75.00 -7.81 26.02
CA ASN A 78 73.87 -6.87 25.76
C ASN A 78 74.26 -5.38 25.84
N ALA A 79 75.54 -5.03 25.75
CA ALA A 79 75.97 -3.63 25.84
C ALA A 79 75.43 -2.83 24.63
N ALA A 80 74.73 -1.73 24.90
CA ALA A 80 74.18 -0.86 23.87
C ALA A 80 75.31 -0.30 22.99
N THR A 81 75.27 -0.62 21.71
CA THR A 81 76.19 -0.07 20.72
C THR A 81 75.61 1.25 20.19
N THR A 82 76.17 2.37 20.63
CA THR A 82 75.74 3.71 20.18
C THR A 82 76.61 4.18 19.02
N LEU A 83 76.07 4.17 17.81
CA LEU A 83 76.70 4.78 16.64
C LEU A 83 76.24 6.25 16.53
N VAL A 84 77.16 7.20 16.73
CA VAL A 84 76.86 8.65 16.74
C VAL A 84 77.48 9.32 15.51
N GLY A 85 76.67 9.92 14.62
CA GLY A 85 77.15 10.64 13.44
C GLY A 85 76.11 10.77 12.31
N SER A 86 76.41 11.60 11.30
CA SER A 86 75.68 11.60 10.03
C SER A 86 76.17 10.42 9.19
N PHE A 87 75.46 9.30 9.25
CA PHE A 87 75.71 8.20 8.34
C PHE A 87 75.08 8.57 6.99
N VAL A 88 75.92 8.98 6.04
CA VAL A 88 75.57 8.91 4.61
C VAL A 88 75.11 7.47 4.38
N PRO A 89 73.93 7.24 3.79
CA PRO A 89 73.02 6.16 4.15
C PRO A 89 73.69 4.81 4.31
N PHE A 90 73.21 4.01 5.26
CA PHE A 90 73.54 2.60 5.37
C PHE A 90 73.00 1.89 4.11
N VAL A 91 73.72 2.02 3.00
CA VAL A 91 73.42 1.36 1.74
C VAL A 91 73.90 -0.06 1.92
N THR A 92 73.03 -0.92 2.43
CA THR A 92 73.21 -2.34 2.19
C THR A 92 73.05 -2.57 0.70
N GLY A 93 73.89 -3.43 0.10
CA GLY A 93 73.63 -3.92 -1.25
C GLY A 93 72.35 -4.76 -1.28
N THR A 94 72.35 -5.87 -2.02
CA THR A 94 71.25 -6.85 -2.01
C THR A 94 71.17 -7.71 -0.74
N GLY A 95 71.81 -7.29 0.36
CA GLY A 95 71.92 -8.06 1.60
C GLY A 95 70.80 -7.74 2.60
N ASP A 96 70.44 -8.73 3.40
CA ASP A 96 69.41 -8.60 4.44
C ASP A 96 69.90 -7.72 5.62
N ILE A 97 69.00 -6.89 6.14
CA ILE A 97 69.17 -6.16 7.41
C ILE A 97 68.31 -6.87 8.47
N SER A 98 68.94 -7.52 9.45
CA SER A 98 68.24 -8.15 10.59
C SER A 98 68.27 -7.22 11.80
N LEU A 99 67.11 -6.78 12.28
CA LEU A 99 66.96 -5.99 13.50
C LEU A 99 66.21 -6.85 14.54
N ASN A 100 66.97 -7.53 15.42
CA ASN A 100 66.43 -8.58 16.30
C ASN A 100 65.97 -8.06 17.68
N GLY A 101 65.76 -6.76 17.83
CA GLY A 101 65.29 -6.12 19.06
C GLY A 101 64.44 -4.89 18.78
N ASP A 102 63.94 -4.27 19.86
CA ASP A 102 63.12 -3.06 19.78
C ASP A 102 63.85 -1.98 18.97
N THR A 103 63.29 -1.68 17.80
CA THR A 103 63.85 -0.68 16.90
C THR A 103 63.03 0.59 17.01
N THR A 104 63.60 1.61 17.63
CA THR A 104 62.96 2.93 17.75
C THR A 104 63.63 3.91 16.80
N VAL A 105 62.87 4.45 15.85
CA VAL A 105 63.28 5.65 15.11
C VAL A 105 62.90 6.85 15.98
N GLY A 106 63.91 7.50 16.58
CA GLY A 106 63.71 8.52 17.62
C GLY A 106 62.76 9.67 17.23
N PRO A 107 62.16 10.38 18.22
CA PRO A 107 60.95 11.22 18.07
C PRO A 107 61.15 12.58 17.35
N SER A 108 62.16 12.73 16.49
CA SER A 108 62.43 14.00 15.78
C SER A 108 61.54 14.17 14.55
N ALA A 109 61.10 15.40 14.27
CA ALA A 109 60.07 15.77 13.30
C ALA A 109 60.32 15.39 11.82
N VAL A 110 61.48 14.84 11.45
CA VAL A 110 61.88 14.60 10.05
C VAL A 110 62.56 13.23 9.86
N ARG A 111 62.26 12.23 10.70
CA ARG A 111 62.83 10.89 10.52
C ARG A 111 61.84 9.97 9.81
N THR A 112 62.26 9.42 8.67
CA THR A 112 61.52 8.41 7.91
C THR A 112 62.15 7.05 8.12
N PHE A 113 61.31 6.03 8.25
CA PHE A 113 61.73 4.64 8.06
C PHE A 113 61.26 4.20 6.67
N THR A 114 62.19 4.08 5.73
CA THR A 114 61.88 3.69 4.36
C THR A 114 62.32 2.26 4.15
N VAL A 115 61.39 1.38 3.77
CA VAL A 115 61.69 0.00 3.35
C VAL A 115 61.51 -0.06 1.83
N GLY A 116 62.58 -0.40 1.12
CA GLY A 116 62.62 -0.40 -0.35
C GLY A 116 62.83 0.99 -0.98
N ALA A 117 62.78 1.06 -2.31
CA ALA A 117 62.90 2.29 -3.08
C ALA A 117 61.76 2.41 -4.11
N ALA A 118 61.45 3.64 -4.55
CA ALA A 118 60.43 3.87 -5.58
C ALA A 118 60.79 3.10 -6.86
N GLY A 119 59.84 2.30 -7.38
CA GLY A 119 60.03 1.45 -8.56
C GLY A 119 60.79 0.13 -8.32
N ALA A 120 61.28 -0.12 -7.11
CA ALA A 120 62.03 -1.34 -6.74
C ALA A 120 61.66 -1.81 -5.32
N ALA A 121 60.36 -1.93 -5.05
CA ALA A 121 59.88 -2.39 -3.75
C ALA A 121 59.85 -3.92 -3.69
N GLY A 122 60.54 -4.50 -2.71
CA GLY A 122 60.31 -5.87 -2.27
C GLY A 122 59.04 -5.98 -1.43
N ALA A 123 58.59 -7.21 -1.16
CA ALA A 123 57.49 -7.43 -0.22
C ALA A 123 57.94 -7.09 1.21
N THR A 124 57.15 -6.29 1.91
CA THR A 124 57.31 -6.09 3.36
C THR A 124 56.36 -7.04 4.08
N THR A 125 56.91 -7.96 4.87
CA THR A 125 56.11 -8.84 5.73
C THR A 125 56.31 -8.44 7.19
N LEU A 126 55.22 -8.06 7.85
CA LEU A 126 55.19 -7.75 9.28
C LEU A 126 54.44 -8.89 9.97
N PHE A 127 55.07 -9.49 10.99
CA PHE A 127 54.41 -10.48 11.83
C PHE A 127 53.92 -9.80 13.12
N GLY A 128 52.70 -10.17 13.55
CA GLY A 128 52.08 -9.58 14.74
C GLY A 128 51.21 -8.35 14.44
N ALA A 129 50.92 -7.57 15.48
CA ALA A 129 50.09 -6.37 15.37
C ALA A 129 50.88 -5.20 14.79
N LEU A 130 50.26 -4.48 13.85
CA LEU A 130 50.74 -3.19 13.38
C LEU A 130 49.91 -2.08 14.03
N THR A 131 50.57 -1.17 14.74
CA THR A 131 49.96 0.04 15.29
C THR A 131 50.57 1.25 14.60
N VAL A 132 49.74 2.13 14.04
CA VAL A 132 50.19 3.36 13.39
C VAL A 132 49.62 4.56 14.14
N GLY A 133 50.51 5.33 14.78
CA GLY A 133 50.12 6.39 15.73
C GLY A 133 49.58 5.83 17.05
N ASP A 134 49.01 6.70 17.87
CA ASP A 134 48.34 6.33 19.13
C ASP A 134 47.12 7.21 19.39
N VAL A 135 46.38 6.94 20.48
CA VAL A 135 45.16 7.69 20.85
C VAL A 135 45.40 9.16 21.16
N SER A 136 46.60 9.53 21.58
CA SER A 136 47.03 10.91 21.84
C SER A 136 47.61 11.60 20.61
N ASN A 137 48.05 10.85 19.61
CA ASN A 137 48.65 11.36 18.38
C ASN A 137 48.25 10.48 17.18
N PRO A 138 47.03 10.68 16.64
CA PRO A 138 46.55 9.90 15.50
C PRO A 138 47.43 10.17 14.28
N ALA A 139 47.90 9.11 13.64
CA ALA A 139 48.69 9.19 12.43
C ALA A 139 47.85 8.77 11.22
N ALA A 140 47.83 9.60 10.17
CA ALA A 140 47.22 9.22 8.91
C ALA A 140 48.03 8.11 8.24
N THR A 141 47.36 7.04 7.83
CA THR A 141 47.96 5.98 7.01
C THR A 141 47.44 6.13 5.59
N ALA A 142 48.34 6.27 4.61
CA ALA A 142 48.00 6.26 3.19
C ALA A 142 48.52 4.96 2.55
N VAL A 143 47.63 4.22 1.89
CA VAL A 143 47.97 3.01 1.14
C VAL A 143 47.75 3.30 -0.34
N TYR A 144 48.84 3.42 -1.10
CA TYR A 144 48.81 3.71 -2.53
C TYR A 144 48.71 2.42 -3.36
N GLY A 145 47.64 1.65 -3.14
CA GLY A 145 47.41 0.37 -3.80
C GLY A 145 46.16 -0.35 -3.27
N THR A 146 46.06 -1.65 -3.56
CA THR A 146 44.96 -2.48 -3.04
C THR A 146 45.22 -2.85 -1.58
N PHE A 147 44.24 -2.59 -0.73
CA PHE A 147 44.16 -3.21 0.59
C PHE A 147 43.43 -4.55 0.47
N LEU A 148 44.13 -5.65 0.73
CA LEU A 148 43.60 -7.00 0.61
C LEU A 148 43.51 -7.67 1.98
N GLN A 149 42.31 -7.79 2.52
CA GLN A 149 42.01 -8.55 3.74
C GLN A 149 41.34 -9.87 3.36
N THR A 150 42.03 -11.00 3.58
CA THR A 150 41.52 -12.34 3.26
C THR A 150 41.39 -13.19 4.51
N GLY A 151 40.45 -14.13 4.53
CA GLY A 151 40.15 -14.95 5.72
C GLY A 151 38.94 -14.45 6.53
N ALA A 152 38.69 -15.09 7.67
CA ALA A 152 37.56 -14.79 8.56
C ALA A 152 37.91 -13.68 9.56
N TYR A 153 38.20 -12.48 9.06
CA TYR A 153 38.57 -11.32 9.87
C TYR A 153 37.53 -10.21 9.74
N THR A 154 37.52 -9.29 10.71
CA THR A 154 36.69 -8.09 10.69
C THR A 154 37.51 -6.88 10.26
N PHE A 155 36.89 -5.97 9.51
CA PHE A 155 37.41 -4.62 9.31
C PHE A 155 36.65 -3.67 10.22
N GLY A 156 37.27 -3.29 11.34
CA GLY A 156 36.71 -2.32 12.26
C GLY A 156 37.09 -0.90 11.84
N THR A 157 36.13 0.02 11.92
CA THR A 157 36.37 1.45 11.76
C THR A 157 36.05 2.19 13.05
N GLY A 158 36.51 3.43 13.17
CA GLY A 158 36.05 4.32 14.24
C GLY A 158 34.57 4.72 14.09
N THR A 159 34.09 5.61 14.95
CA THR A 159 32.72 6.13 14.94
C THR A 159 32.50 7.31 13.98
N GLY A 160 33.55 7.74 13.26
CA GLY A 160 33.49 8.82 12.30
C GLY A 160 32.93 8.39 10.94
N THR A 161 32.85 9.34 10.01
CA THR A 161 32.41 9.09 8.64
C THR A 161 33.40 8.18 7.91
N ILE A 162 32.88 7.18 7.20
CA ILE A 162 33.63 6.33 6.28
C ILE A 162 33.20 6.67 4.85
N SER A 163 34.12 7.18 4.03
CA SER A 163 33.86 7.53 2.62
C SER A 163 34.30 6.38 1.70
N LEU A 164 33.37 5.79 0.97
CA LEU A 164 33.62 4.80 -0.06
C LEU A 164 33.39 5.45 -1.42
N ASN A 165 34.46 5.99 -2.01
CA ASN A 165 34.36 6.81 -3.23
C ASN A 165 34.26 5.98 -4.53
N GLY A 166 34.34 4.66 -4.43
CA GLY A 166 34.23 3.74 -5.55
C GLY A 166 33.07 2.75 -5.36
N ASP A 167 32.94 1.82 -6.30
CA ASP A 167 31.90 0.80 -6.25
C ASP A 167 32.04 -0.09 -5.01
N THR A 168 30.91 -0.32 -4.34
CA THR A 168 30.83 -1.26 -3.22
C THR A 168 30.12 -2.52 -3.69
N THR A 169 30.88 -3.61 -3.84
CA THR A 169 30.33 -4.93 -4.18
C THR A 169 30.31 -5.80 -2.95
N VAL A 170 29.16 -6.42 -2.67
CA VAL A 170 29.00 -7.46 -1.66
C VAL A 170 29.01 -8.82 -2.35
N ALA A 171 29.79 -9.77 -1.82
CA ALA A 171 29.90 -11.09 -2.42
C ALA A 171 28.55 -11.83 -2.45
N SER A 172 28.41 -12.79 -3.38
CA SER A 172 27.21 -13.64 -3.46
C SER A 172 26.87 -14.29 -2.11
N ALA A 173 25.58 -14.34 -1.80
CA ALA A 173 25.04 -14.87 -0.54
C ALA A 173 25.56 -14.15 0.73
N LYS A 174 25.99 -12.89 0.62
CA LYS A 174 26.29 -12.01 1.76
C LYS A 174 25.32 -10.82 1.76
N ASN A 175 25.11 -10.28 2.96
CA ASN A 175 24.21 -9.17 3.19
C ASN A 175 25.02 -7.90 3.44
N LEU A 176 24.58 -6.78 2.87
CA LEU A 176 24.86 -5.48 3.46
C LEU A 176 23.87 -5.29 4.61
N HIS A 177 24.33 -5.49 5.85
CA HIS A 177 23.46 -5.45 7.03
C HIS A 177 23.57 -4.10 7.75
N MET A 178 22.45 -3.43 7.93
CA MET A 178 22.28 -2.34 8.89
C MET A 178 21.57 -2.91 10.13
N THR A 179 22.18 -2.77 11.30
CA THR A 179 21.69 -3.42 12.53
C THR A 179 20.28 -2.96 12.92
N ALA A 180 19.42 -3.93 13.27
CA ALA A 180 17.98 -3.74 13.47
C ALA A 180 17.60 -2.86 14.67
N SER A 181 18.51 -2.67 15.65
CA SER A 181 18.28 -1.80 16.81
C SER A 181 18.80 -0.37 16.62
N GLY A 182 19.43 -0.07 15.47
CA GLY A 182 19.95 1.25 15.16
C GLY A 182 18.84 2.18 14.63
N THR A 183 18.91 3.46 14.98
CA THR A 183 18.04 4.52 14.43
C THR A 183 18.57 5.12 13.13
N GLY A 184 19.60 4.52 12.54
CA GLY A 184 20.25 4.98 11.32
C GLY A 184 19.32 4.89 10.10
N THR A 185 19.48 5.81 9.16
CA THR A 185 18.73 5.84 7.90
C THR A 185 19.56 5.22 6.78
N PHE A 186 18.95 4.38 5.94
CA PHE A 186 19.53 4.02 4.65
C PHE A 186 19.08 5.06 3.62
N GLN A 187 20.02 5.90 3.18
CA GLN A 187 19.77 6.92 2.17
C GLN A 187 20.41 6.48 0.86
N THR A 188 19.65 6.57 -0.22
CA THR A 188 20.13 6.34 -1.59
C THR A 188 20.28 7.67 -2.32
N GLY A 189 20.96 7.67 -3.47
CA GLY A 189 20.94 8.81 -4.37
C GLY A 189 19.55 9.06 -4.99
N ALA A 190 19.42 10.15 -5.74
CA ALA A 190 18.18 10.52 -6.46
C ALA A 190 17.93 9.70 -7.74
N GLY A 191 18.89 8.88 -8.17
CA GLY A 191 18.78 8.04 -9.36
C GLY A 191 17.85 6.84 -9.18
N SER A 192 17.78 6.00 -10.21
CA SER A 192 17.01 4.74 -10.14
C SER A 192 17.58 3.83 -9.05
N VAL A 193 16.70 3.35 -8.17
CA VAL A 193 16.99 2.31 -7.19
C VAL A 193 16.25 1.06 -7.62
N THR A 194 16.98 0.04 -8.07
CA THR A 194 16.40 -1.24 -8.47
C THR A 194 16.52 -2.25 -7.34
N LEU A 195 15.40 -2.76 -6.86
CA LEU A 195 15.31 -3.86 -5.89
C LEU A 195 14.74 -5.09 -6.60
N SER A 196 15.61 -6.00 -7.03
CA SER A 196 15.20 -7.14 -7.87
C SER A 196 14.58 -8.31 -7.11
N GLY A 197 14.61 -8.28 -5.77
CA GLY A 197 14.00 -9.29 -4.91
C GLY A 197 12.82 -8.74 -4.11
N ASP A 198 12.20 -9.59 -3.31
CA ASP A 198 11.10 -9.20 -2.44
C ASP A 198 11.52 -8.10 -1.47
N THR A 199 10.70 -7.07 -1.36
CA THR A 199 10.89 -5.98 -0.41
C THR A 199 9.84 -6.10 0.70
N SER A 200 10.29 -6.43 1.92
CA SER A 200 9.44 -6.55 3.09
C SER A 200 9.67 -5.38 4.05
N ILE A 201 8.60 -4.69 4.42
CA ILE A 201 8.59 -3.67 5.48
C ILE A 201 7.93 -4.29 6.71
N SER A 202 8.73 -4.72 7.69
CA SER A 202 8.23 -5.28 8.94
C SER A 202 7.97 -4.20 9.99
N GLY A 203 6.91 -4.33 10.80
CA GLY A 203 6.57 -3.42 11.89
C GLY A 203 5.61 -2.29 11.48
N ALA A 204 5.65 -1.16 12.20
CA ALA A 204 4.80 0.01 11.94
C ALA A 204 5.35 0.96 10.86
N GLY A 205 6.29 0.48 10.03
CA GLY A 205 6.91 1.28 8.98
C GLY A 205 5.91 1.70 7.89
N THR A 206 6.11 2.89 7.34
CA THR A 206 5.29 3.45 6.25
C THR A 206 6.07 3.39 4.94
N PHE A 207 5.38 3.08 3.83
CA PHE A 207 5.92 3.29 2.49
C PHE A 207 5.33 4.58 1.92
N THR A 208 6.15 5.63 1.84
CA THR A 208 5.74 6.93 1.31
C THR A 208 6.44 7.15 -0.03
N THR A 209 5.66 7.43 -1.07
CA THR A 209 6.17 7.80 -2.39
C THR A 209 6.16 9.31 -2.57
N GLY A 210 6.90 9.81 -3.56
CA GLY A 210 6.80 11.21 -3.99
C GLY A 210 5.48 11.51 -4.72
N SER A 211 5.42 12.64 -5.42
CA SER A 211 4.26 13.05 -6.22
C SER A 211 4.17 12.40 -7.61
N GLY A 212 5.09 11.49 -7.93
CA GLY A 212 5.10 10.77 -9.20
C GLY A 212 4.15 9.57 -9.21
N ASP A 213 4.01 8.95 -10.38
CA ASP A 213 3.18 7.78 -10.56
C ASP A 213 3.72 6.57 -9.78
N VAL A 214 2.80 5.78 -9.22
CA VAL A 214 3.09 4.48 -8.60
C VAL A 214 2.47 3.40 -9.46
N GLN A 215 3.31 2.61 -10.13
CA GLN A 215 2.87 1.48 -10.95
C GLN A 215 2.96 0.17 -10.16
N LEU A 216 1.83 -0.51 -9.99
CA LEU A 216 1.74 -1.85 -9.40
C LEU A 216 1.26 -2.82 -10.48
N ASN A 217 2.19 -3.62 -11.03
CA ASN A 217 1.90 -4.49 -12.19
C ASN A 217 1.33 -5.87 -11.82
N GLY A 218 1.34 -6.22 -10.53
CA GLY A 218 0.80 -7.48 -10.02
C GLY A 218 -0.40 -7.26 -9.08
N ASP A 219 -0.91 -8.37 -8.55
CA ASP A 219 -2.02 -8.33 -7.60
C ASP A 219 -1.67 -7.52 -6.35
N THR A 220 -2.55 -6.60 -5.97
CA THR A 220 -2.41 -5.81 -4.75
C THR A 220 -3.36 -6.38 -3.70
N THR A 221 -2.80 -7.02 -2.67
CA THR A 221 -3.56 -7.55 -1.55
C THR A 221 -3.36 -6.69 -0.31
N VAL A 222 -4.46 -6.24 0.30
CA VAL A 222 -4.44 -5.68 1.66
C VAL A 222 -4.74 -6.79 2.64
N GLY A 223 -3.85 -7.00 3.62
CA GLY A 223 -3.93 -8.15 4.53
C GLY A 223 -5.26 -8.25 5.29
N PRO A 224 -5.68 -9.47 5.72
CA PRO A 224 -7.04 -9.77 6.17
C PRO A 224 -7.43 -9.23 7.56
N SER A 225 -6.65 -8.30 8.12
CA SER A 225 -6.93 -7.72 9.44
C SER A 225 -8.00 -6.63 9.33
N ALA A 226 -9.00 -6.66 10.23
CA ALA A 226 -10.13 -5.74 10.25
C ALA A 226 -9.78 -4.24 10.34
N ALA A 227 -8.53 -3.90 10.68
CA ALA A 227 -8.08 -2.51 10.78
C ALA A 227 -7.34 -2.01 9.52
N LYS A 228 -7.13 -2.86 8.50
CA LYS A 228 -6.41 -2.47 7.29
C LYS A 228 -7.40 -1.93 6.27
N THR A 229 -7.11 -0.75 5.72
CA THR A 229 -7.93 -0.11 4.69
C THR A 229 -7.11 0.05 3.41
N PHE A 230 -7.75 -0.13 2.26
CA PHE A 230 -7.22 0.38 1.00
C PHE A 230 -7.85 1.75 0.75
N THR A 231 -7.06 2.80 0.91
CA THR A 231 -7.52 4.18 0.72
C THR A 231 -6.82 4.76 -0.50
N VAL A 232 -7.60 5.17 -1.50
CA VAL A 232 -7.12 5.89 -2.68
C VAL A 232 -7.49 7.36 -2.54
N GLY A 233 -6.47 8.23 -2.50
CA GLY A 233 -6.64 9.67 -2.24
C GLY A 233 -6.77 10.03 -0.75
N ALA A 234 -7.09 11.29 -0.48
CA ALA A 234 -7.29 11.82 0.88
C ALA A 234 -8.70 12.40 1.02
N SER A 235 -9.29 12.30 2.22
CA SER A 235 -10.61 12.88 2.49
C SER A 235 -10.61 14.38 2.19
N GLY A 236 -11.54 14.84 1.36
CA GLY A 236 -11.69 16.26 0.99
C GLY A 236 -10.71 16.75 -0.10
N THR A 237 -9.83 15.89 -0.64
CA THR A 237 -8.94 16.25 -1.74
C THR A 237 -9.37 15.52 -3.02
N ALA A 238 -9.66 16.29 -4.08
CA ALA A 238 -10.19 15.79 -5.33
C ALA A 238 -9.17 14.91 -6.08
N GLY A 239 -9.37 13.60 -6.03
CA GLY A 239 -8.77 12.64 -6.94
C GLY A 239 -9.83 11.64 -7.36
N ALA A 240 -9.97 11.40 -8.67
CA ALA A 240 -10.87 10.35 -9.17
C ALA A 240 -10.16 9.00 -9.06
N ALA A 241 -10.82 8.01 -8.45
CA ALA A 241 -10.41 6.61 -8.57
C ALA A 241 -11.08 6.02 -9.81
N THR A 242 -10.29 5.65 -10.82
CA THR A 242 -10.79 4.97 -12.02
C THR A 242 -10.35 3.51 -11.97
N LEU A 243 -11.31 2.59 -11.92
CA LEU A 243 -11.05 1.16 -12.00
C LEU A 243 -11.48 0.67 -13.39
N TYR A 244 -10.56 0.02 -14.10
CA TYR A 244 -10.86 -0.62 -15.38
C TYR A 244 -11.23 -2.08 -15.15
N GLY A 245 -12.23 -2.58 -15.87
CA GLY A 245 -12.72 -3.96 -15.75
C GLY A 245 -13.88 -4.11 -14.76
N GLY A 246 -14.08 -5.33 -14.27
CA GLY A 246 -15.13 -5.65 -13.29
C GLY A 246 -14.72 -5.26 -11.87
N LEU A 247 -15.68 -4.78 -11.08
CA LEU A 247 -15.53 -4.55 -9.64
C LEU A 247 -16.33 -5.63 -8.89
N THR A 248 -15.64 -6.42 -8.07
CA THR A 248 -16.27 -7.37 -7.13
C THR A 248 -16.09 -6.85 -5.71
N VAL A 249 -17.17 -6.81 -4.93
CA VAL A 249 -17.15 -6.34 -3.54
C VAL A 249 -17.97 -7.30 -2.68
N ASP A 250 -17.31 -8.01 -1.78
CA ASP A 250 -17.94 -9.09 -0.99
C ASP A 250 -18.80 -8.56 0.16
N SER A 251 -18.50 -7.35 0.65
CA SER A 251 -19.15 -6.75 1.84
C SER A 251 -19.99 -5.52 1.51
N GLY A 252 -20.48 -5.41 0.28
CA GLY A 252 -21.37 -4.34 -0.16
C GLY A 252 -20.67 -3.00 -0.46
N ILE A 253 -21.44 -2.06 -1.00
CA ILE A 253 -20.97 -0.75 -1.43
C ILE A 253 -21.72 0.32 -0.61
N THR A 254 -21.00 1.28 -0.04
CA THR A 254 -21.59 2.46 0.62
C THR A 254 -21.12 3.72 -0.07
N LEU A 255 -22.06 4.53 -0.58
CA LEU A 255 -21.80 5.88 -1.08
C LEU A 255 -22.32 6.87 -0.04
N SER A 256 -21.40 7.60 0.61
CA SER A 256 -21.76 8.61 1.61
C SER A 256 -22.19 9.96 0.99
N ALA A 257 -21.77 10.22 -0.24
CA ALA A 257 -22.14 11.39 -1.04
C ALA A 257 -22.02 11.09 -2.54
N GLY A 258 -22.68 11.90 -3.37
CA GLY A 258 -22.67 11.75 -4.83
C GLY A 258 -23.75 10.83 -5.38
N ALA A 259 -23.78 10.69 -6.70
CA ALA A 259 -24.71 9.84 -7.41
C ALA A 259 -24.08 8.48 -7.73
N PHE A 260 -24.87 7.41 -7.64
CA PHE A 260 -24.58 6.15 -8.32
C PHE A 260 -25.16 6.23 -9.75
N ASP A 261 -24.32 6.57 -10.72
CA ASP A 261 -24.73 6.68 -12.13
C ASP A 261 -24.33 5.42 -12.90
N ALA A 262 -25.31 4.56 -13.18
CA ALA A 262 -25.17 3.39 -14.03
C ALA A 262 -25.90 3.56 -15.38
N SER A 263 -26.18 4.79 -15.81
CA SER A 263 -27.01 5.09 -16.98
C SER A 263 -26.42 4.62 -18.32
N SER A 264 -25.10 4.43 -18.40
CA SER A 264 -24.41 3.87 -19.56
C SER A 264 -24.34 2.34 -19.56
N SER A 265 -24.77 1.67 -18.47
CA SER A 265 -24.79 0.21 -18.39
C SER A 265 -25.89 -0.36 -19.29
N THR A 266 -25.54 -1.38 -20.07
CA THR A 266 -26.48 -2.10 -20.94
C THR A 266 -27.00 -3.40 -20.33
N GLY A 267 -26.46 -3.80 -19.17
CA GLY A 267 -26.86 -5.01 -18.44
C GLY A 267 -28.06 -4.77 -17.52
N ALA A 268 -28.55 -5.84 -16.89
CA ALA A 268 -29.56 -5.73 -15.84
C ALA A 268 -28.95 -5.14 -14.56
N PHE A 269 -29.65 -4.19 -13.94
CA PHE A 269 -29.35 -3.78 -12.56
C PHE A 269 -30.08 -4.73 -11.60
N THR A 270 -29.33 -5.67 -11.02
CA THR A 270 -29.84 -6.61 -10.02
C THR A 270 -29.43 -6.15 -8.63
N THR A 271 -30.41 -6.08 -7.72
CA THR A 271 -30.17 -5.77 -6.29
C THR A 271 -30.13 -7.03 -5.45
N SER A 272 -29.94 -6.89 -4.14
CA SER A 272 -30.07 -8.01 -3.20
C SER A 272 -31.46 -8.64 -3.26
N SER A 273 -31.56 -9.89 -2.81
CA SER A 273 -32.84 -10.59 -2.60
C SER A 273 -33.58 -10.13 -1.33
N GLY A 274 -32.99 -9.23 -0.56
CA GLY A 274 -33.59 -8.65 0.64
C GLY A 274 -34.42 -7.40 0.32
N THR A 275 -34.81 -6.67 1.36
CA THR A 275 -35.55 -5.42 1.22
C THR A 275 -34.73 -4.37 0.47
N VAL A 276 -35.32 -3.79 -0.57
CA VAL A 276 -34.79 -2.62 -1.28
C VAL A 276 -35.61 -1.40 -0.87
N THR A 277 -34.99 -0.48 -0.12
CA THR A 277 -35.63 0.77 0.32
C THR A 277 -35.20 1.93 -0.57
N LEU A 278 -36.14 2.57 -1.24
CA LEU A 278 -35.94 3.77 -2.04
C LEU A 278 -36.70 4.93 -1.40
N SER A 279 -36.01 5.77 -0.62
CA SER A 279 -36.65 6.85 0.15
C SER A 279 -36.98 8.10 -0.68
N GLY A 280 -36.38 8.23 -1.87
CA GLY A 280 -36.64 9.33 -2.79
C GLY A 280 -37.66 8.96 -3.88
N ASN A 281 -38.01 9.94 -4.71
CA ASN A 281 -38.84 9.72 -5.89
C ASN A 281 -38.18 8.67 -6.80
N THR A 282 -38.92 7.62 -7.12
CA THR A 282 -38.46 6.56 -8.03
C THR A 282 -39.17 6.71 -9.37
N ALA A 283 -38.41 6.98 -10.43
CA ALA A 283 -38.93 7.05 -11.80
C ALA A 283 -38.50 5.81 -12.59
N ILE A 284 -39.46 5.13 -13.21
CA ILE A 284 -39.21 4.00 -14.12
C ILE A 284 -39.63 4.43 -15.52
N SER A 285 -38.65 4.74 -16.37
CA SER A 285 -38.88 5.18 -17.76
C SER A 285 -39.07 4.02 -18.75
N GLY A 286 -38.92 2.77 -18.28
CA GLY A 286 -39.13 1.57 -19.09
C GLY A 286 -40.61 1.30 -19.40
N ALA A 287 -40.87 0.51 -20.44
CA ALA A 287 -42.23 0.22 -20.90
C ALA A 287 -43.08 -0.57 -19.88
N LYS A 288 -42.45 -1.26 -18.91
CA LYS A 288 -43.11 -2.23 -18.03
C LYS A 288 -42.61 -2.12 -16.58
N PHE A 289 -43.55 -2.01 -15.63
CA PHE A 289 -43.32 -2.28 -14.21
C PHE A 289 -43.87 -3.68 -13.93
N VAL A 290 -42.99 -4.62 -13.57
CA VAL A 290 -43.38 -5.99 -13.20
C VAL A 290 -43.11 -6.17 -11.72
N THR A 291 -44.14 -6.59 -11.00
CA THR A 291 -44.06 -6.94 -9.58
C THR A 291 -43.94 -8.46 -9.41
N GLY A 292 -43.48 -8.89 -8.24
CA GLY A 292 -43.50 -10.31 -7.87
C GLY A 292 -44.93 -10.85 -7.64
N THR A 293 -45.03 -12.09 -7.16
CA THR A 293 -46.31 -12.76 -6.85
C THR A 293 -46.85 -12.46 -5.44
N GLY A 294 -46.10 -11.72 -4.62
CA GLY A 294 -46.53 -11.30 -3.29
C GLY A 294 -47.44 -10.08 -3.33
N ASP A 295 -47.93 -9.68 -2.16
CA ASP A 295 -48.77 -8.50 -2.00
C ASP A 295 -48.01 -7.22 -2.42
N ILE A 296 -48.68 -6.37 -3.19
CA ILE A 296 -48.14 -5.09 -3.65
C ILE A 296 -48.98 -3.98 -3.01
N SER A 297 -48.35 -3.23 -2.12
CA SER A 297 -48.96 -2.05 -1.50
C SER A 297 -48.47 -0.80 -2.22
N LEU A 298 -49.36 -0.16 -2.98
CA LEU A 298 -49.14 1.17 -3.56
C LEU A 298 -49.86 2.18 -2.67
N ASN A 299 -49.13 2.83 -1.76
CA ASN A 299 -49.69 3.82 -0.85
C ASN A 299 -49.60 5.21 -1.50
N GLY A 300 -50.74 5.80 -1.85
CA GLY A 300 -50.86 7.10 -2.51
C GLY A 300 -51.66 7.04 -3.82
N ASP A 301 -51.87 8.20 -4.43
CA ASP A 301 -52.58 8.29 -5.72
C ASP A 301 -51.79 7.56 -6.80
N THR A 302 -52.38 6.50 -7.34
CA THR A 302 -51.82 5.77 -8.49
C THR A 302 -52.45 6.32 -9.76
N THR A 303 -51.72 7.19 -10.46
CA THR A 303 -52.16 7.74 -11.74
C THR A 303 -51.61 6.90 -12.89
N VAL A 304 -52.51 6.31 -13.68
CA VAL A 304 -52.16 5.76 -15.00
C VAL A 304 -52.35 6.88 -16.02
N GLY A 305 -51.24 7.37 -16.60
CA GLY A 305 -51.28 8.51 -17.52
C GLY A 305 -52.20 8.28 -18.74
N PRO A 306 -52.73 9.35 -19.35
CA PRO A 306 -53.84 9.32 -20.32
C PRO A 306 -53.48 8.79 -21.72
N SER A 307 -52.52 7.87 -21.85
CA SER A 307 -52.09 7.32 -23.15
C SER A 307 -52.98 6.15 -23.60
N ALA A 308 -53.18 6.03 -24.92
CA ALA A 308 -54.32 5.37 -25.58
C ALA A 308 -54.54 3.87 -25.25
N VAL A 309 -53.57 3.15 -24.69
CA VAL A 309 -53.74 1.73 -24.29
C VAL A 309 -52.83 1.40 -23.10
N ARG A 310 -53.23 1.78 -21.87
CA ARG A 310 -52.60 1.26 -20.65
C ARG A 310 -53.65 0.60 -19.77
N THR A 311 -53.54 -0.72 -19.64
CA THR A 311 -54.37 -1.52 -18.74
C THR A 311 -53.73 -1.58 -17.35
N PHE A 312 -54.39 -1.01 -16.34
CA PHE A 312 -54.09 -1.35 -14.95
C PHE A 312 -54.72 -2.72 -14.66
N THR A 313 -53.92 -3.78 -14.73
CA THR A 313 -54.39 -5.14 -14.45
C THR A 313 -54.13 -5.47 -13.00
N VAL A 314 -55.19 -5.62 -12.21
CA VAL A 314 -55.13 -6.18 -10.86
C VAL A 314 -55.54 -7.65 -10.91
N GLY A 315 -54.60 -8.56 -10.59
CA GLY A 315 -54.78 -10.00 -10.77
C GLY A 315 -54.65 -10.42 -12.24
N ALA A 316 -53.71 -11.30 -12.56
CA ALA A 316 -53.59 -11.83 -13.92
C ALA A 316 -54.77 -12.75 -14.27
N SER A 317 -55.13 -12.83 -15.57
CA SER A 317 -56.08 -13.82 -16.10
C SER A 317 -55.67 -15.23 -15.65
N GLY A 318 -56.51 -15.87 -14.83
CA GLY A 318 -56.30 -17.25 -14.36
C GLY A 318 -55.84 -17.40 -12.91
N ILE A 319 -55.68 -16.31 -12.15
CA ILE A 319 -55.43 -16.40 -10.70
C ILE A 319 -56.77 -16.22 -9.96
N ALA A 320 -57.20 -17.26 -9.24
CA ALA A 320 -58.36 -17.24 -8.36
C ALA A 320 -58.05 -16.38 -7.11
N GLY A 321 -58.07 -15.06 -7.27
CA GLY A 321 -57.89 -14.10 -6.18
C GLY A 321 -58.86 -12.94 -6.37
N ALA A 322 -59.63 -12.62 -5.34
CA ALA A 322 -60.49 -11.44 -5.34
C ALA A 322 -59.61 -10.17 -5.33
N ALA A 323 -59.85 -9.26 -6.26
CA ALA A 323 -59.30 -7.90 -6.18
C ALA A 323 -60.21 -7.08 -5.26
N THR A 324 -59.74 -6.76 -4.06
CA THR A 324 -60.46 -5.90 -3.11
C THR A 324 -59.93 -4.47 -3.21
N LEU A 325 -60.78 -3.53 -3.65
CA LEU A 325 -60.47 -2.10 -3.61
C LEU A 325 -61.07 -1.50 -2.33
N TYR A 326 -60.23 -0.97 -1.45
CA TYR A 326 -60.68 -0.24 -0.26
C TYR A 326 -60.88 1.23 -0.61
N GLY A 327 -62.13 1.66 -0.82
CA GLY A 327 -62.48 3.06 -1.13
C GLY A 327 -63.53 3.21 -2.23
N GLY A 328 -63.72 4.44 -2.70
CA GLY A 328 -64.58 4.74 -3.85
C GLY A 328 -63.90 4.38 -5.17
N LEU A 329 -64.69 3.90 -6.14
CA LEU A 329 -64.27 3.67 -7.52
C LEU A 329 -64.86 4.77 -8.42
N THR A 330 -64.01 5.60 -9.02
CA THR A 330 -64.40 6.57 -10.06
C THR A 330 -63.96 6.07 -11.42
N VAL A 331 -64.87 5.99 -12.39
CA VAL A 331 -64.59 5.51 -13.76
C VAL A 331 -65.16 6.49 -14.78
N ASP A 332 -64.28 7.12 -15.55
CA ASP A 332 -64.67 8.19 -16.50
C ASP A 332 -65.23 7.66 -17.83
N SER A 333 -65.09 6.36 -18.12
CA SER A 333 -65.48 5.75 -19.40
C SER A 333 -66.34 4.49 -19.25
N GLY A 334 -67.11 4.40 -18.16
CA GLY A 334 -68.06 3.31 -17.90
C GLY A 334 -67.41 2.00 -17.44
N ILE A 335 -68.24 1.09 -16.93
CA ILE A 335 -67.83 -0.22 -16.43
C ILE A 335 -68.37 -1.29 -17.38
N THR A 336 -67.51 -2.19 -17.86
CA THR A 336 -67.91 -3.39 -18.61
C THR A 336 -67.60 -4.63 -17.78
N LEU A 337 -68.62 -5.40 -17.43
CA LEU A 337 -68.47 -6.69 -16.76
C LEU A 337 -68.70 -7.80 -17.79
N SER A 338 -67.65 -8.50 -18.21
CA SER A 338 -67.75 -9.55 -19.24
C SER A 338 -68.27 -10.89 -18.71
N ALA A 339 -68.14 -11.13 -17.40
CA ALA A 339 -68.67 -12.30 -16.71
C ALA A 339 -68.84 -12.01 -15.20
N GLY A 340 -69.72 -12.74 -14.53
CA GLY A 340 -69.98 -12.58 -13.09
C GLY A 340 -71.17 -11.68 -12.78
N ALA A 341 -71.53 -11.60 -11.50
CA ALA A 341 -72.60 -10.74 -11.01
C ALA A 341 -72.05 -9.37 -10.60
N PHE A 342 -72.81 -8.31 -10.87
CA PHE A 342 -72.63 -7.03 -10.19
C PHE A 342 -73.46 -7.08 -8.89
N ASP A 343 -72.78 -7.25 -7.76
CA ASP A 343 -73.42 -7.30 -6.44
C ASP A 343 -73.24 -5.97 -5.70
N ALA A 344 -74.31 -5.20 -5.62
CA ALA A 344 -74.40 -3.97 -4.84
C ALA A 344 -75.32 -4.12 -3.61
N SER A 345 -75.59 -5.36 -3.16
CA SER A 345 -76.60 -5.61 -2.12
C SER A 345 -76.26 -5.03 -0.75
N SER A 346 -74.99 -4.73 -0.48
CA SER A 346 -74.54 -4.07 0.75
C SER A 346 -74.57 -2.54 0.68
N SER A 347 -74.91 -1.95 -0.47
CA SER A 347 -75.06 -0.49 -0.60
C SER A 347 -76.22 0.01 0.24
N THR A 348 -75.98 1.01 1.08
CA THR A 348 -77.02 1.69 1.87
C THR A 348 -77.63 2.89 1.15
N ASP A 349 -76.95 3.41 0.12
CA ASP A 349 -77.39 4.56 -0.67
C ASP A 349 -78.09 4.15 -1.96
N ALA A 350 -78.69 5.12 -2.64
CA ALA A 350 -79.41 4.92 -3.90
C ALA A 350 -78.46 4.43 -5.00
N PHE A 351 -78.86 3.36 -5.71
CA PHE A 351 -78.24 3.00 -6.98
C PHE A 351 -78.78 3.91 -8.08
N THR A 352 -77.98 4.92 -8.47
CA THR A 352 -78.30 5.82 -9.58
C THR A 352 -77.65 5.33 -10.86
N THR A 353 -78.42 5.36 -11.95
CA THR A 353 -77.94 5.02 -13.30
C THR A 353 -77.77 6.28 -14.15
N SER A 354 -77.30 6.13 -15.39
CA SER A 354 -77.29 7.24 -16.36
C SER A 354 -78.69 7.82 -16.58
N SER A 355 -78.77 9.07 -17.06
CA SER A 355 -80.01 9.68 -17.55
C SER A 355 -80.50 9.12 -18.90
N GLY A 356 -79.69 8.29 -19.57
CA GLY A 356 -80.07 7.58 -20.79
C GLY A 356 -80.90 6.32 -20.55
N THR A 357 -81.15 5.57 -21.62
CA THR A 357 -81.91 4.31 -21.57
C THR A 357 -81.19 3.28 -20.70
N VAL A 358 -81.92 2.69 -19.75
CA VAL A 358 -81.49 1.53 -18.97
C VAL A 358 -82.17 0.29 -19.54
N THR A 359 -81.39 -0.63 -20.12
CA THR A 359 -81.89 -1.89 -20.67
C THR A 359 -81.57 -3.05 -19.74
N LEU A 360 -82.61 -3.69 -19.19
CA LEU A 360 -82.50 -4.91 -18.38
C LEU A 360 -83.03 -6.09 -19.21
N SER A 361 -82.13 -6.89 -19.77
CA SER A 361 -82.52 -8.01 -20.64
C SER A 361 -82.96 -9.27 -19.88
N GLY A 362 -82.64 -9.35 -18.60
CA GLY A 362 -83.07 -10.43 -17.72
C GLY A 362 -84.34 -10.07 -16.93
N ASN A 363 -84.89 -11.07 -16.23
CA ASN A 363 -85.99 -10.84 -15.29
C ASN A 363 -85.57 -9.83 -14.21
N THR A 364 -86.38 -8.80 -14.03
CA THR A 364 -86.19 -7.80 -12.98
C THR A 364 -87.13 -8.12 -11.82
N ALA A 365 -86.57 -8.40 -10.64
CA ALA A 365 -87.33 -8.64 -9.42
C ALA A 365 -87.16 -7.49 -8.45
N ILE A 366 -88.28 -6.91 -8.01
CA ILE A 366 -88.32 -5.95 -6.90
C ILE A 366 -88.93 -6.70 -5.71
N SER A 367 -88.09 -7.04 -4.72
CA SER A 367 -88.50 -7.84 -3.56
C SER A 367 -88.61 -7.00 -2.28
N GLY A 368 -89.45 -7.46 -1.35
CA GLY A 368 -89.78 -6.76 -0.12
C GLY A 368 -90.78 -5.60 -0.32
N ALA A 369 -91.04 -4.84 0.74
CA ALA A 369 -91.91 -3.67 0.70
C ALA A 369 -91.20 -2.48 0.03
N LYS A 370 -91.14 -2.47 -1.30
CA LYS A 370 -90.51 -1.42 -2.11
C LYS A 370 -91.53 -0.77 -3.04
N THR A 371 -91.29 0.50 -3.36
CA THR A 371 -92.12 1.26 -4.29
C THR A 371 -91.46 1.30 -5.65
N PHE A 372 -92.18 0.90 -6.70
CA PHE A 372 -91.79 1.18 -8.08
C PHE A 372 -92.42 2.50 -8.50
N VAL A 373 -91.59 3.54 -8.65
CA VAL A 373 -92.01 4.86 -9.12
C VAL A 373 -91.51 5.02 -10.55
N THR A 374 -92.41 5.37 -11.45
CA THR A 374 -92.07 5.71 -12.84
C THR A 374 -92.06 7.23 -13.02
N GLY A 375 -91.48 7.69 -14.12
CA GLY A 375 -91.67 9.08 -14.57
C GLY A 375 -93.11 9.35 -15.03
N THR A 376 -93.32 10.52 -15.63
CA THR A 376 -94.62 10.93 -16.21
C THR A 376 -94.88 10.39 -17.61
N GLY A 377 -93.94 9.63 -18.18
CA GLY A 377 -94.09 9.00 -19.49
C GLY A 377 -94.93 7.72 -19.43
N ASP A 378 -95.24 7.20 -20.62
CA ASP A 378 -96.03 5.97 -20.75
C ASP A 378 -95.30 4.76 -20.17
N ILE A 379 -96.06 3.92 -19.45
CA ILE A 379 -95.61 2.60 -19.01
C ILE A 379 -96.20 1.57 -19.96
N SER A 380 -95.35 0.95 -20.79
CA SER A 380 -95.77 -0.15 -21.66
C SER A 380 -95.53 -1.50 -20.99
N LEU A 381 -96.59 -2.27 -20.76
CA LEU A 381 -96.55 -3.63 -20.24
C LEU A 381 -97.04 -4.58 -21.33
N ASN A 382 -96.11 -5.14 -22.08
CA ASN A 382 -96.41 -5.97 -23.26
C ASN A 382 -96.79 -7.42 -22.93
N GLY A 383 -96.52 -7.87 -21.70
CA GLY A 383 -96.84 -9.21 -21.22
C GLY A 383 -98.02 -9.21 -20.24
N ASP A 384 -98.42 -10.42 -19.85
CA ASP A 384 -99.48 -10.60 -18.85
C ASP A 384 -99.14 -9.87 -17.56
N THR A 385 -100.05 -8.98 -17.15
CA THR A 385 -99.90 -8.21 -15.92
C THR A 385 -100.82 -8.78 -14.86
N THR A 386 -100.24 -9.37 -13.82
CA THR A 386 -100.97 -9.83 -12.64
C THR A 386 -100.74 -8.86 -11.48
N LEU A 387 -101.82 -8.30 -10.93
CA LEU A 387 -101.77 -7.46 -9.74
C LEU A 387 -102.45 -8.20 -8.58
N VAL A 388 -101.70 -8.46 -7.51
CA VAL A 388 -102.22 -9.18 -6.33
C VAL A 388 -102.98 -8.23 -5.38
N GLY A 389 -102.71 -6.92 -5.48
CA GLY A 389 -103.38 -5.87 -4.69
C GLY A 389 -104.42 -5.09 -5.50
N SER A 390 -104.96 -4.05 -4.87
CA SER A 390 -105.90 -3.13 -5.52
C SER A 390 -105.22 -2.32 -6.63
N PHE A 391 -105.89 -2.17 -7.78
CA PHE A 391 -105.55 -1.17 -8.78
C PHE A 391 -106.29 0.13 -8.47
N ALA A 392 -105.57 1.20 -8.14
CA ALA A 392 -106.14 2.51 -7.87
C ALA A 392 -105.78 3.49 -8.99
N GLN A 393 -106.77 3.89 -9.79
CA GLN A 393 -106.63 4.95 -10.77
C GLN A 393 -107.21 6.25 -10.18
N SER A 394 -106.38 7.27 -10.01
CA SER A 394 -106.78 8.57 -9.46
C SER A 394 -106.55 9.69 -10.47
N GLY A 395 -107.44 10.68 -10.52
CA GLY A 395 -107.45 11.75 -11.53
C GLY A 395 -108.44 11.49 -12.68
N VAL A 396 -108.43 12.38 -13.68
CA VAL A 396 -109.29 12.28 -14.88
C VAL A 396 -108.62 11.36 -15.90
N ASN A 397 -108.82 10.05 -15.76
CA ASN A 397 -108.19 9.06 -16.64
C ASN A 397 -109.22 8.17 -17.35
N THR A 398 -108.78 7.55 -18.44
CA THR A 398 -109.56 6.52 -19.16
C THR A 398 -108.95 5.15 -18.85
N PHE A 399 -109.78 4.18 -18.45
CA PHE A 399 -109.39 2.77 -18.41
C PHE A 399 -109.90 2.10 -19.68
N ALA A 400 -109.03 2.01 -20.68
CA ALA A 400 -109.30 1.24 -21.89
C ALA A 400 -108.87 -0.20 -21.66
N THR A 401 -109.71 -1.15 -22.07
CA THR A 401 -109.38 -2.57 -22.09
C THR A 401 -109.17 -3.02 -23.52
N GLY A 402 -108.52 -4.17 -23.72
CA GLY A 402 -108.52 -4.83 -25.03
C GLY A 402 -109.94 -5.23 -25.44
N THR A 403 -110.13 -5.62 -26.69
CA THR A 403 -111.45 -6.04 -27.23
C THR A 403 -111.93 -7.42 -26.74
N GLY A 404 -111.19 -8.04 -25.83
CA GLY A 404 -111.53 -9.33 -25.24
C GLY A 404 -112.52 -9.23 -24.09
N THR A 405 -112.88 -10.38 -23.51
CA THR A 405 -113.77 -10.46 -22.35
C THR A 405 -113.15 -9.78 -21.13
N VAL A 406 -113.86 -8.80 -20.57
CA VAL A 406 -113.54 -8.17 -19.28
C VAL A 406 -114.47 -8.75 -18.22
N GLN A 407 -113.94 -9.54 -17.29
CA GLN A 407 -114.71 -10.10 -16.18
C GLN A 407 -114.56 -9.23 -14.92
N ILE A 408 -115.68 -8.76 -14.37
CA ILE A 408 -115.74 -8.06 -13.09
C ILE A 408 -116.51 -8.95 -12.12
N ASN A 409 -115.77 -9.71 -11.33
CA ASN A 409 -116.33 -10.80 -10.51
C ASN A 409 -116.74 -10.37 -9.09
N GLY A 410 -116.61 -9.09 -8.75
CA GLY A 410 -116.95 -8.52 -7.44
C GLY A 410 -118.08 -7.49 -7.51
N ALA A 411 -118.56 -7.05 -6.34
CA ALA A 411 -119.52 -5.96 -6.25
C ALA A 411 -118.95 -4.69 -6.92
N THR A 412 -119.66 -4.19 -7.93
CA THR A 412 -119.25 -3.00 -8.67
C THR A 412 -120.06 -1.81 -8.17
N THR A 413 -119.38 -0.81 -7.62
CA THR A 413 -119.99 0.46 -7.20
C THR A 413 -119.59 1.53 -8.19
N ILE A 414 -120.59 2.23 -8.71
CA ILE A 414 -120.40 3.38 -9.59
C ILE A 414 -120.73 4.62 -8.76
N ALA A 415 -119.85 5.63 -8.81
CA ALA A 415 -120.07 6.86 -8.08
C ALA A 415 -121.38 7.54 -8.52
N SER A 416 -122.05 8.21 -7.58
CA SER A 416 -123.29 8.94 -7.84
C SER A 416 -123.13 9.94 -8.99
N GLY A 417 -124.11 9.97 -9.90
CA GLY A 417 -124.08 10.82 -11.09
C GLY A 417 -123.18 10.31 -12.23
N LYS A 418 -122.66 9.09 -12.16
CA LYS A 418 -121.96 8.42 -13.27
C LYS A 418 -122.82 7.28 -13.84
N THR A 419 -122.59 6.95 -15.11
CA THR A 419 -123.33 5.91 -15.84
C THR A 419 -122.38 4.79 -16.24
N PHE A 420 -122.83 3.53 -16.14
CA PHE A 420 -122.24 2.43 -16.90
C PHE A 420 -122.97 2.31 -18.22
N THR A 421 -122.23 2.45 -19.32
CA THR A 421 -122.78 2.26 -20.66
C THR A 421 -122.12 1.02 -21.23
N ALA A 422 -122.86 -0.08 -21.29
CA ALA A 422 -122.48 -1.20 -22.14
C ALA A 422 -122.85 -0.79 -23.57
N LEU A 423 -121.87 -0.52 -24.42
CA LEU A 423 -122.08 -0.54 -25.85
C LEU A 423 -122.03 -2.01 -26.25
N ASP A 424 -123.18 -2.59 -26.61
CA ASP A 424 -123.20 -3.83 -27.37
C ASP A 424 -122.51 -3.54 -28.73
N ALA A 425 -121.49 -4.32 -29.05
CA ALA A 425 -120.80 -4.25 -30.34
C ALA A 425 -121.63 -4.89 -31.45
#